data_AF-A0A1H2E9C7-F1
#
_entry.id   AF-A0A1H2E9C7-F1
#
_cell.length_a   1.000
_cell.length_b   1.000
_cell.length_c   1.000
_cell.angle_alpha   90.00
_cell.angle_beta   90.00
_cell.angle_gamma   90.00
#
_symmetry.space_group_name_H-M   'P 1'
#
loop_
_entity.id
_entity.type
_entity.pdbx_description
1 polymer ?
#
loop_
_entity_poly.entity_id
_entity_poly.type
_entity_poly.pdbx_seq_one_letter_code
_entity_poly.pdbx_strand_id
1 'polypeptide(L)'
;MIQNVSLQPNFQYFIKMKSIFRVVSFLEGVSYLLLMSLGLYYKYALKDPSFVKMFGMPHGILFILYIILAIMLKKQMKWKNITLAIVLLASILPFGTFYIDKKYLR
;
A
#
# COMPACT_ATOMS: atom_id res chain seq x y z
N MET A 1 -15.63 2.19 39.73
CA MET A 1 -15.97 2.67 38.37
C MET A 1 -14.68 3.09 37.70
N ILE A 2 -14.25 2.40 36.63
CA ILE A 2 -13.60 2.94 35.41
C ILE A 2 -13.44 1.72 34.50
N GLN A 3 -14.47 1.51 33.69
CA GLN A 3 -14.45 1.04 32.30
C GLN A 3 -13.23 0.21 31.86
N ASN A 4 -13.24 -1.09 32.19
CA ASN A 4 -12.73 -2.12 31.29
C ASN A 4 -13.66 -2.20 30.07
N VAL A 5 -13.62 -1.18 29.20
CA VAL A 5 -14.21 -1.27 27.87
C VAL A 5 -13.23 -2.12 27.08
N SER A 6 -13.46 -3.43 27.10
CA SER A 6 -12.96 -4.34 26.09
C SER A 6 -13.40 -3.78 24.74
N LEU A 7 -12.54 -2.99 24.10
CA LEU A 7 -12.71 -2.62 22.71
C LEU A 7 -12.96 -3.94 21.98
N GLN A 8 -14.15 -4.07 21.37
CA GLN A 8 -14.52 -5.28 20.63
C GLN A 8 -13.32 -5.72 19.78
N PRO A 9 -12.97 -7.02 19.71
CA PRO A 9 -11.78 -7.50 19.01
C PRO A 9 -11.65 -6.91 17.59
N ASN A 10 -12.78 -6.61 16.93
CA ASN A 10 -12.86 -5.92 15.65
C ASN A 10 -12.22 -4.52 15.60
N PHE A 11 -12.29 -3.72 16.67
CA PHE A 11 -11.75 -2.36 16.70
C PHE A 11 -10.23 -2.33 16.83
N GLN A 12 -9.67 -3.19 17.68
CA GLN A 12 -8.21 -3.32 17.80
C GLN A 12 -7.60 -3.90 16.51
N TYR A 13 -8.25 -4.89 15.90
CA TYR A 13 -7.85 -5.42 14.59
C TYR A 13 -7.88 -4.35 13.49
N PHE A 14 -8.90 -3.49 13.50
CA PHE A 14 -9.01 -2.38 12.55
C PHE A 14 -7.84 -1.40 12.65
N ILE A 15 -7.50 -0.95 13.86
CA ILE A 15 -6.36 -0.02 14.07
C ILE A 15 -5.04 -0.66 13.64
N LYS A 16 -4.84 -1.94 13.96
CA LYS A 16 -3.64 -2.69 13.57
C LYS A 16 -3.56 -2.85 12.05
N MET A 17 -4.65 -3.22 11.37
CA MET A 17 -4.73 -3.29 9.92
C MET A 17 -4.47 -1.95 9.23
N LYS A 18 -5.00 -0.85 9.78
CA LYS A 18 -4.77 0.51 9.27
C LYS A 18 -3.28 0.87 9.28
N SER A 19 -2.59 0.55 10.38
CA SER A 19 -1.14 0.77 10.49
C SER A 19 -0.35 -0.10 9.52
N ILE A 20 -0.73 -1.37 9.35
CA ILE A 20 -0.07 -2.29 8.41
C ILE A 20 -0.27 -1.79 6.97
N PHE A 21 -1.50 -1.40 6.61
CA PHE A 21 -1.80 -0.86 5.29
C PHE A 21 -0.96 0.37 4.97
N ARG A 22 -0.74 1.26 5.95
CA ARG A 22 0.12 2.43 5.78
C ARG A 22 1.58 2.06 5.51
N VAL A 23 2.12 1.07 6.24
CA VAL A 23 3.49 0.59 6.02
C VAL A 23 3.60 -0.09 4.64
N VAL A 24 2.64 -0.94 4.29
CA VAL A 24 2.61 -1.63 3.00
C VAL A 24 2.47 -0.65 1.85
N SER A 25 1.60 0.35 1.94
CA SER A 25 1.43 1.37 0.90
C SER A 25 2.69 2.22 0.72
N PHE A 26 3.38 2.54 1.82
CA PHE A 26 4.67 3.23 1.75
C PHE A 26 5.75 2.36 1.10
N LEU A 27 5.88 1.10 1.52
CA LEU A 27 6.85 0.16 0.94
C LEU A 27 6.57 -0.13 -0.53
N GLU A 28 5.30 -0.24 -0.92
CA GLU A 28 4.87 -0.43 -2.30
C GLU A 28 5.29 0.76 -3.17
N GLY A 29 4.99 2.00 -2.75
CA GLY A 29 5.42 3.20 -3.46
C GLY A 29 6.95 3.34 -3.56
N VAL A 30 7.68 3.06 -2.47
CA VAL A 30 9.15 3.06 -2.48
C VAL A 30 9.70 1.99 -3.42
N SER A 31 9.15 0.77 -3.39
CA SER A 31 9.57 -0.32 -4.28
C SER A 31 9.30 -0.01 -5.75
N TYR A 32 8.20 0.69 -6.06
CA TYR A 32 7.89 1.16 -7.40
C TYR A 32 8.90 2.21 -7.88
N LEU A 33 9.23 3.18 -7.02
CA LEU A 33 10.23 4.21 -7.32
C LEU A 33 11.62 3.59 -7.56
N LEU A 34 12.02 2.61 -6.74
CA LEU A 34 13.28 1.88 -6.95
C LEU A 34 13.27 1.08 -8.25
N LEU A 35 12.16 0.43 -8.59
CA LEU A 35 12.02 -0.32 -9.84
C LEU A 35 12.08 0.60 -11.06
N MET A 36 11.42 1.76 -11.02
CA MET A 36 11.45 2.73 -12.11
C MET A 36 12.79 3.45 -12.21
N SER A 37 13.43 3.80 -11.11
CA SER A 37 14.74 4.47 -11.15
C SER A 37 15.87 3.48 -11.44
N LEU A 38 16.18 2.60 -10.48
CA LEU A 38 17.29 1.65 -10.58
C LEU A 38 17.01 0.57 -11.62
N GLY A 39 15.79 0.05 -11.69
CA GLY A 39 15.45 -0.99 -12.66
C GLY A 39 15.57 -0.52 -14.10
N LEU A 40 15.03 0.67 -14.44
CA LEU A 40 15.22 1.23 -15.79
C LEU A 40 16.68 1.61 -16.03
N TYR A 41 17.36 2.22 -15.05
CA TYR A 41 18.76 2.59 -15.20
C TYR A 41 19.64 1.38 -15.53
N TYR A 42 19.57 0.30 -14.75
CA TYR A 42 20.34 -0.91 -15.01
C TYR A 42 19.93 -1.61 -16.32
N LYS A 43 18.62 -1.67 -16.62
CA LYS A 43 18.13 -2.31 -17.84
C LYS A 43 18.59 -1.59 -19.11
N TYR A 44 18.53 -0.26 -19.14
CA TYR A 44 18.83 0.51 -20.35
C TYR A 44 20.30 0.94 -20.42
N ALA A 45 20.92 1.32 -19.31
CA ALA A 45 22.32 1.76 -19.30
C ALA A 45 23.30 0.57 -19.26
N LEU A 46 23.00 -0.47 -18.48
CA LEU A 46 23.89 -1.62 -18.28
C LEU A 46 23.44 -2.87 -19.05
N LYS A 47 22.32 -2.80 -19.78
CA LYS A 47 21.70 -3.94 -20.51
C LYS A 47 21.47 -5.18 -19.64
N ASP A 48 21.43 -5.02 -18.32
CA ASP A 48 21.25 -6.11 -17.36
C ASP A 48 19.85 -6.02 -16.72
N PRO A 49 18.94 -6.97 -17.01
CA PRO A 49 17.61 -6.98 -16.43
C PRO A 49 17.53 -7.58 -15.01
N SER A 50 18.66 -8.00 -14.41
CA SER A 50 18.67 -8.67 -13.10
C SER A 50 18.05 -7.82 -11.99
N PHE A 51 18.33 -6.51 -11.97
CA PHE A 51 17.76 -5.58 -10.99
C PHE A 51 16.24 -5.41 -11.15
N VAL A 52 15.74 -5.41 -12.39
CA VAL A 52 14.29 -5.35 -12.66
C VAL A 52 13.61 -6.60 -12.14
N LYS A 53 14.21 -7.78 -12.31
CA LYS A 53 13.64 -9.03 -11.77
C LYS A 53 13.71 -9.07 -10.24
N MET A 54 14.83 -8.62 -9.67
CA MET A 54 15.06 -8.63 -8.23
C MET A 54 14.10 -7.71 -7.48
N PHE A 55 13.82 -6.51 -8.00
CA PHE A 55 12.86 -5.59 -7.39
C PHE A 55 11.42 -5.75 -7.88
N GLY A 56 11.23 -6.31 -9.09
CA GLY A 56 9.92 -6.51 -9.68
C GLY A 56 9.09 -7.58 -8.96
N MET A 57 9.71 -8.68 -8.55
CA MET A 57 8.99 -9.75 -7.84
C MET A 57 8.53 -9.31 -6.43
N PRO A 58 9.36 -8.69 -5.57
CA PRO A 58 8.92 -8.11 -4.31
C PRO A 58 7.87 -7.02 -4.48
N HIS A 59 8.02 -6.14 -5.49
CA HIS A 59 7.04 -5.10 -5.78
C HIS A 59 5.67 -5.70 -6.12
N GLY A 60 5.62 -6.73 -6.97
CA GLY A 60 4.36 -7.42 -7.31
C GLY A 60 3.68 -8.03 -6.07
N ILE A 61 4.45 -8.62 -5.15
CA ILE A 61 3.91 -9.16 -3.89
C ILE A 61 3.32 -8.04 -3.02
N LEU A 62 4.03 -6.92 -2.88
CA LEU A 62 3.56 -5.75 -2.13
C LEU A 62 2.29 -5.15 -2.75
N PHE A 63 2.20 -5.10 -4.08
CA PHE A 63 1.03 -4.61 -4.79
C PHE A 63 -0.21 -5.48 -4.53
N ILE A 64 -0.07 -6.81 -4.59
CA ILE A 64 -1.17 -7.73 -4.25
C ILE A 64 -1.58 -7.57 -2.78
N LEU A 65 -0.62 -7.47 -1.86
CA LEU A 65 -0.89 -7.26 -0.45
C LEU A 65 -1.63 -5.93 -0.20
N TYR A 66 -1.25 -4.87 -0.91
CA TYR A 66 -1.92 -3.57 -0.88
C TYR A 66 -3.39 -3.69 -1.33
N ILE A 67 -3.67 -4.38 -2.44
CA ILE A 67 -5.04 -4.59 -2.94
C ILE A 67 -5.90 -5.30 -1.90
N ILE A 68 -5.39 -6.39 -1.32
CA ILE A 68 -6.11 -7.18 -0.31
C ILE A 68 -6.47 -6.29 0.88
N LEU A 69 -5.49 -5.56 1.42
CA LEU A 69 -5.69 -4.66 2.55
C LEU A 69 -6.67 -3.53 2.22
N ALA A 70 -6.60 -2.95 1.02
CA ALA A 70 -7.53 -1.91 0.56
C ALA A 70 -8.98 -2.42 0.49
N ILE A 71 -9.20 -3.65 0.01
CA ILE A 71 -10.53 -4.28 -0.04
C ILE A 71 -11.06 -4.57 1.36
N MET A 72 -10.20 -5.01 2.29
CA MET A 72 -10.60 -5.25 3.68
C MET A 72 -10.98 -3.95 4.39
N LEU A 73 -10.16 -2.90 4.23
CA LEU A 73 -10.41 -1.57 4.80
C LEU A 73 -11.64 -0.90 4.19
N LYS A 74 -11.96 -1.16 2.91
CA LYS A 74 -13.17 -0.65 2.25
C LYS A 74 -14.44 -0.93 3.06
N LYS A 75 -14.59 -2.17 3.54
CA LYS A 75 -15.78 -2.59 4.32
C LYS A 75 -15.83 -1.87 5.67
N GLN A 76 -14.67 -1.69 6.31
CA GLN A 76 -14.56 -1.07 7.64
C GLN A 76 -14.75 0.45 7.59
N MET A 77 -14.17 1.12 6.58
CA MET A 77 -14.24 2.58 6.37
C MET A 77 -15.49 3.01 5.57
N LYS A 78 -16.36 2.08 5.17
CA LYS A 78 -17.54 2.32 4.32
C LYS A 78 -17.22 3.13 3.05
N TRP A 79 -16.08 2.85 2.42
CA TRP A 79 -15.66 3.56 1.21
C TRP A 79 -16.56 3.22 0.02
N LYS A 80 -16.91 4.24 -0.77
CA LYS A 80 -17.59 4.05 -2.07
C LYS A 80 -16.65 3.33 -3.04
N ASN A 81 -17.21 2.62 -4.03
CA ASN A 81 -16.41 1.94 -5.06
C ASN A 81 -15.46 2.90 -5.80
N ILE A 82 -15.87 4.15 -5.98
CA ILE A 82 -15.06 5.23 -6.55
C ILE A 82 -13.82 5.50 -5.69
N THR A 83 -13.96 5.55 -4.36
CA THR A 83 -12.83 5.73 -3.44
C THR A 83 -11.86 4.56 -3.52
N LEU A 84 -12.35 3.32 -3.62
CA LEU A 84 -11.50 2.16 -3.81
C LEU A 84 -10.74 2.24 -5.15
N ALA A 85 -11.42 2.63 -6.23
CA ALA A 85 -10.76 2.82 -7.52
C ALA A 85 -9.68 3.90 -7.46
N ILE A 86 -9.92 5.01 -6.76
CA ILE A 86 -8.91 6.06 -6.52
C ILE A 86 -7.74 5.50 -5.71
N VAL A 87 -7.98 4.70 -4.67
CA VAL A 87 -6.93 4.07 -3.84
C VAL A 87 -6.06 3.10 -4.66
N LEU A 88 -6.67 2.35 -5.58
CA LEU A 88 -5.94 1.46 -6.49
C LEU A 88 -5.18 2.22 -7.57
N LEU A 89 -5.76 3.25 -8.16
CA LEU A 89 -5.05 4.14 -9.09
C LEU A 89 -3.90 4.87 -8.38
N ALA A 90 -4.09 5.17 -7.10
CA ALA A 90 -3.10 5.79 -6.26
C ALA A 90 -1.90 4.90 -5.91
N SER A 91 -1.98 3.56 -6.00
CA SER A 91 -0.77 2.73 -5.89
C SER A 91 0.02 2.65 -7.20
N ILE A 92 -0.66 2.81 -8.35
CA ILE A 92 0.02 2.86 -9.66
C ILE A 92 0.82 4.16 -9.81
N LEU A 93 0.32 5.25 -9.22
CA LEU A 93 1.04 6.52 -9.18
C LEU A 93 1.95 6.54 -7.94
N PRO A 94 3.28 6.75 -8.08
CA PRO A 94 4.21 6.74 -6.93
C PRO A 94 3.85 7.77 -5.83
N PHE A 95 3.06 8.78 -6.17
CA PHE A 95 2.59 9.82 -5.26
C PHE A 95 1.18 9.60 -4.70
N GLY A 96 0.42 8.64 -5.23
CA GLY A 96 -0.95 8.42 -4.79
C GLY A 96 -1.02 7.78 -3.40
N THR A 97 -0.08 6.91 -3.04
CA THR A 97 0.00 6.31 -1.69
C THR A 97 0.19 7.39 -0.62
N PHE A 98 0.97 8.44 -0.91
CA PHE A 98 1.10 9.64 -0.06
C PHE A 98 -0.20 10.45 0.05
N TYR A 99 -0.99 10.55 -1.02
CA TYR A 99 -2.29 11.23 -0.99
C TYR A 99 -3.32 10.44 -0.16
N ILE A 100 -3.32 9.11 -0.25
CA ILE A 100 -4.18 8.24 0.56
C ILE A 100 -3.80 8.32 2.03
N ASP A 101 -2.52 8.31 2.38
CA ASP A 101 -2.07 8.51 3.77
C ASP A 101 -2.58 9.84 4.32
N LYS A 102 -2.34 10.94 3.59
CA LYS A 102 -2.72 12.28 4.05
C LYS A 102 -4.24 12.49 4.14
N LYS A 103 -5.04 11.89 3.25
CA LYS A 103 -6.48 12.18 3.15
C LYS A 103 -7.39 11.17 3.85
N TYR A 104 -6.96 9.91 3.98
CA TYR A 104 -7.82 8.84 4.51
C TYR A 104 -7.24 8.12 5.74
N LEU A 105 -5.93 8.22 5.99
CA LEU A 105 -5.30 7.57 7.15
C LEU A 105 -5.06 8.52 8.32
N ARG A 106 -5.00 9.83 8.11
CA ARG A 106 -4.92 10.83 9.20
C ARG A 106 -6.28 11.11 9.85
#